data_AF-A0ABC8UAA0-F1
#
_entry.id   AF-A0ABC8UAA0-F1
#
_cell.length_a   1.000
_cell.length_b   1.000
_cell.length_c   1.000
_cell.angle_alpha   90.00
_cell.angle_beta   90.00
_cell.angle_gamma   90.00
#
_symmetry.space_group_name_H-M   'P 1'
#
loop_
_entity.id
_entity.type
_entity.pdbx_description
1 polymer ?
#
loop_
_entity_poly.entity_id
_entity_poly.type
_entity_poly.pdbx_seq_one_letter_code
_entity_poly.pdbx_strand_id
1 'polypeptide(L)' 'MKEMGLTLPFSETCTELTEMAHLPIGVPFHISQIIQKTFIEIDEEGTEAAAGTFTTELYSIPVKMILAINSFSEEI' A
#
# COMPACT_ATOMS: atom_id res chain seq x y z
N MET A 1 6.86 2.82 -8.21
CA MET A 1 5.70 3.17 -9.07
C MET A 1 5.85 4.55 -9.72
N LYS A 2 6.02 5.64 -8.97
CA LYS A 2 6.23 6.99 -9.55
C LYS A 2 7.41 7.06 -10.52
N GLU A 3 8.53 6.42 -10.18
CA GLU A 3 9.74 6.33 -11.02
C GLU A 3 9.54 5.54 -12.31
N MET A 4 8.50 4.71 -12.39
CA MET A 4 8.12 3.96 -13.61
C MET A 4 7.13 4.75 -14.50
N GLY A 5 6.90 6.03 -14.20
CA GLY A 5 5.96 6.90 -14.94
C GLY A 5 4.51 6.86 -14.44
N LEU A 6 4.19 6.04 -13.44
CA LEU A 6 2.86 5.99 -12.82
C LEU A 6 2.75 7.07 -11.73
N THR A 7 2.62 8.32 -12.15
CA THR A 7 2.59 9.50 -11.27
C THR A 7 1.19 10.05 -11.03
N LEU A 8 0.32 10.01 -12.05
CA LEU A 8 -1.02 10.61 -12.01
C LEU A 8 -1.89 10.17 -10.82
N PRO A 9 -1.94 8.87 -10.42
CA PRO A 9 -2.77 8.45 -9.29
C PRO A 9 -2.31 9.01 -7.93
N PHE A 10 -1.06 9.48 -7.84
CA PHE A 10 -0.47 10.04 -6.63
C PHE A 10 -0.43 11.56 -6.62
N SER A 11 -0.98 12.22 -7.65
CA SER A 11 -1.07 13.67 -7.71
C SER A 11 -2.25 14.16 -6.88
N GLU A 12 -2.05 15.19 -6.05
CA GLU A 12 -3.13 15.81 -5.28
C GLU A 12 -4.24 16.39 -6.17
N THR A 13 -3.93 16.67 -7.44
CA THR A 13 -4.87 17.17 -8.45
C THR A 13 -5.48 16.06 -9.29
N CYS A 14 -5.35 14.79 -8.90
CA CYS A 14 -5.91 13.67 -9.66
C CYS A 14 -7.44 13.76 -9.67
N THR A 15 -8.03 13.73 -10.86
CA THR A 15 -9.48 13.75 -11.09
C THR A 15 -10.02 12.47 -11.69
N GLU A 16 -9.15 11.54 -12.10
CA GLU A 16 -9.49 10.43 -13.00
C GLU A 16 -9.86 9.13 -12.26
N LEU A 17 -9.77 9.08 -10.92
CA LEU A 17 -10.10 7.91 -10.12
C LEU A 17 -11.62 7.80 -9.82
N THR A 18 -12.47 8.29 -10.73
CA THR A 18 -13.91 8.48 -10.54
C THR A 18 -14.70 7.17 -10.39
N GLU A 19 -14.17 6.06 -10.91
CA GLU A 19 -14.79 4.73 -10.80
C GLU A 19 -14.46 4.02 -9.48
N MET A 20 -13.47 4.51 -8.72
CA MET A 20 -13.04 3.88 -7.45
C MET A 20 -13.88 4.34 -6.26
N ALA A 21 -14.38 5.57 -6.28
CA ALA A 21 -15.20 6.12 -5.21
C ALA A 21 -16.19 7.16 -5.76
N HIS A 22 -17.44 7.15 -5.28
CA HIS A 22 -18.40 8.19 -5.60
C HIS A 22 -18.14 9.41 -4.71
N LEU A 23 -17.42 10.38 -5.27
CA LEU A 23 -16.98 11.58 -4.56
C LEU A 23 -17.78 12.80 -5.00
N PRO A 24 -18.04 13.75 -4.09
CA PRO A 24 -18.61 15.03 -4.49
C PRO A 24 -17.71 15.72 -5.52
N ILE A 25 -18.32 16.39 -6.49
CA ILE A 25 -17.60 17.09 -7.55
C ILE A 25 -16.63 18.12 -6.93
N GLY A 26 -15.38 18.12 -7.41
CA GLY A 26 -14.36 19.07 -6.98
C GLY A 26 -13.61 18.69 -5.71
N VAL A 27 -13.86 17.50 -5.15
CA VAL A 27 -13.09 17.02 -4.00
C VAL A 27 -11.86 16.25 -4.49
N PRO A 28 -10.63 16.66 -4.14
CA PRO A 28 -9.42 15.98 -4.58
C PRO A 28 -9.32 14.59 -3.95
N PHE A 29 -9.01 13.59 -4.77
CA PHE A 29 -8.84 12.20 -4.35
C PHE A 29 -7.64 11.59 -5.05
N HIS A 30 -6.70 11.12 -4.25
CA HIS A 30 -5.45 10.58 -4.74
C HIS A 30 -4.94 9.49 -3.81
N ILE A 31 -4.11 8.63 -4.38
CA ILE A 31 -3.40 7.59 -3.66
C ILE A 31 -2.24 8.23 -2.91
N SER A 32 -2.26 8.09 -1.59
CA SER A 32 -1.18 8.59 -0.73
C SER A 32 -0.03 7.59 -0.67
N GLN A 33 -0.34 6.31 -0.44
CA GLN A 33 0.65 5.24 -0.34
C GLN A 33 0.09 3.93 -0.89
N ILE A 34 1.00 3.10 -1.40
CA ILE A 34 0.75 1.70 -1.73
C ILE A 34 1.85 0.91 -1.04
N ILE A 35 1.48 -0.04 -0.20
CA ILE A 35 2.40 -0.85 0.60
C ILE A 35 2.14 -2.32 0.28
N GLN A 36 3.20 -3.04 -0.06
CA GLN A 36 3.19 -4.49 -0.16
C GLN A 36 4.09 -5.06 0.92
N LYS A 37 3.53 -5.89 1.80
CA LYS A 37 4.28 -6.56 2.86
C LYS A 37 4.13 -8.07 2.70
N THR A 38 5.27 -8.76 2.79
CA THR A 38 5.36 -10.20 2.59
C THR A 38 6.13 -10.84 3.74
N PHE A 39 5.74 -12.06 4.09
CA PHE A 39 6.39 -12.96 5.03
C PHE A 39 6.65 -14.29 4.30
N ILE A 40 7.86 -14.83 4.48
CA ILE A 40 8.27 -16.12 3.95
C ILE A 40 9.04 -16.83 5.06
N GLU A 41 8.68 -18.08 5.32
CA GLU A 41 9.32 -19.00 6.23
C GLU A 41 9.71 -20.26 5.45
N ILE A 42 10.95 -20.71 5.65
CA ILE A 42 11.50 -21.88 4.96
C ILE A 42 12.10 -22.76 6.05
N ASP A 43 11.66 -24.02 6.08
CA ASP A 43 12.17 -25.03 6.98
C ASP A 43 12.34 -26.38 6.25
N GLU A 44 12.69 -27.41 7.01
CA GLU A 44 12.93 -28.78 6.50
C GLU A 44 11.61 -29.45 6.05
N GLU A 45 10.47 -28.98 6.55
CA GLU A 45 9.14 -29.50 6.24
C GLU A 45 8.53 -28.80 5.01
N GLY A 46 9.00 -27.60 4.66
CA GLY A 46 8.64 -26.91 3.43
C GLY A 46 8.81 -25.39 3.46
N THR A 47 7.84 -24.69 2.87
CA THR A 47 7.84 -23.23 2.75
C THR A 47 6.46 -22.68 3.01
N GLU A 48 6.36 -21.79 4.00
CA GLU A 48 5.15 -21.02 4.29
C GLU A 48 5.33 -19.57 3.83
N ALA A 49 4.31 -18.99 3.19
CA ALA A 49 4.38 -17.61 2.71
C ALA A 49 3.03 -16.91 2.82
N ALA A 50 3.08 -15.63 3.22
CA ALA A 50 1.92 -14.75 3.30
C ALA A 50 2.25 -13.38 2.70
N ALA A 51 1.33 -12.80 1.93
CA ALA A 51 1.49 -11.47 1.34
C ALA A 51 0.23 -10.63 1.49
N GLY A 52 0.39 -9.36 1.87
CA GLY A 52 -0.68 -8.38 1.95
C GLY A 52 -0.33 -7.13 1.15
N THR A 53 -1.26 -6.70 0.29
CA THR A 53 -1.15 -5.47 -0.49
C THR A 53 -2.21 -4.49 -0.03
N PHE A 54 -1.79 -3.26 0.28
CA PHE A 54 -2.65 -2.21 0.82
C PHE A 54 -2.47 -0.92 0.04
N THR A 55 -3.58 -0.21 -0.16
CA THR A 55 -3.64 1.12 -0.76
C THR A 55 -4.28 2.07 0.24
N THR A 56 -3.66 3.23 0.49
CA THR A 56 -4.22 4.27 1.37
C THR A 56 -4.59 5.50 0.57
N GLU A 57 -5.80 6.00 0.78
CA GLU A 57 -6.37 7.16 0.08
C GLU A 57 -6.52 8.32 1.06
N LEU A 58 -6.27 9.56 0.62
CA LEU A 58 -6.36 10.73 1.50
C LEU A 58 -7.80 11.27 1.56
N TYR A 59 -8.64 10.64 2.37
CA TYR A 59 -9.85 11.24 2.96
C TYR A 59 -9.82 11.08 4.48
N SER A 60 -8.83 11.67 5.16
CA SER A 60 -8.73 11.77 6.63
C SER A 60 -9.24 10.59 7.47
N ILE A 61 -8.99 9.34 7.06
CA ILE A 61 -9.05 8.20 7.96
C ILE A 61 -7.60 7.78 8.20
N PRO A 62 -7.03 8.05 9.39
CA PRO A 62 -5.69 7.57 9.70
C PRO A 62 -5.75 6.03 9.79
N VAL A 63 -5.34 5.35 8.72
CA VAL A 63 -5.11 3.90 8.76
C VAL A 63 -3.82 3.68 9.55
N LYS A 64 -3.94 3.53 10.87
CA LYS A 64 -2.83 3.12 11.72
C LYS A 64 -2.56 1.63 11.48
N MET A 65 -1.80 1.32 10.44
CA MET A 65 -1.33 -0.04 10.19
C MET A 65 -0.10 -0.32 11.08
N ILE A 66 -0.33 -0.85 12.28
CA ILE A 66 0.74 -1.48 13.06
C ILE A 66 0.88 -2.90 12.54
N LEU A 67 1.88 -3.16 11.70
CA LEU A 67 2.27 -4.52 11.37
C LEU A 67 3.70 -4.70 11.83
N ALA A 68 3.89 -5.29 13.01
CA ALA A 68 5.18 -5.71 13.51
C ALA A 68 5.84 -6.61 12.45
N ILE A 69 7.04 -6.28 12.05
CA ILE A 69 7.94 -7.18 11.32
C ILE A 69 9.06 -7.38 12.30
N ASN A 70 9.09 -8.54 12.93
CA ASN A 70 10.35 -9.01 13.50
C ASN A 70 11.19 -9.36 12.28
N SER A 71 12.08 -8.46 11.89
CA SER A 71 13.19 -8.81 11.01
C SER A 71 13.94 -9.94 11.69
N PHE A 72 14.05 -11.10 11.04
CA PHE A 72 14.96 -12.15 11.47
C PHE A 72 16.37 -11.55 11.35
N SER A 73 16.93 -11.09 12.47
CA SER A 73 18.36 -10.84 12.55
C SER A 73 19.00 -12.21 12.75
N GLU A 74 19.56 -12.78 11.69
CA GLU A 74 20.66 -13.72 11.92
C GLU A 74 21.77 -12.91 12.59
N GLU A 75 21.96 -13.12 13.89
CA GLU A 75 23.25 -12.86 14.53
C GLU A 75 24.25 -13.76 13.81
N ILE A 76 25.12 -13.14 13.01
CA ILE A 76 26.39 -13.75 12.57
C ILE A 76 27.41 -13.59 13.70
#